data_AF-A0A820H7Z1-F1
#
_entry.id   AF-A0A820H7Z1-F1
#
_cell.length_a   1.000
_cell.length_b   1.000
_cell.length_c   1.000
_cell.angle_alpha   90.00
_cell.angle_beta   90.00
_cell.angle_gamma   90.00
#
_symmetry.space_group_name_H-M   'P 1'
#
loop_
_entity.id
_entity.type
_entity.pdbx_description
1 polymer ?
#
loop_
_entity_poly.entity_id
_entity_poly.type
_entity_poly.pdbx_seq_one_letter_code
_entity_poly.pdbx_strand_id
1 'polypeptide(L)'
;MKCLEPSFLLIREKSCLQLDDGQFIIKIGLMNNLNYLLDLLKQQQQKKIMESDYIEAYPSLSFDFINKHPLLKSLIFWFQQLGNDGGINKDKHGFLIDFIDAITNNLIKSSNHFRYSDTIKNFTLSLYILGGKLTYEFIRLNLPGSLPSVTMLNTLISKSNAKISEAEFRFDQLQKHFDDHNLQYAFDSEDATSIIKKIKYDSTTNTFNGFPTPLDCGVPIKEYYRTTSFDKLKLWFDSNDKSSLLNVHMIQPVPSTNQNIIPNATHLVTKWRNRLLSSSAELRLGNQFISIDHLYDIIHNEMYTKLDHGLTKSDINPKDRQNFSSCLKLTSRLIYLKFKMIIMALKEL
;
A
#
# COMPACT_ATOMS: atom_id res chain seq x y z
N MET A 1 2.12 5.66 -24.46
CA MET A 1 2.56 5.27 -23.10
C MET A 1 2.58 3.74 -23.04
N LYS A 2 3.77 3.11 -23.03
CA LYS A 2 3.88 1.68 -22.71
C LYS A 2 3.63 1.56 -21.21
N CYS A 3 2.58 0.85 -20.79
CA CYS A 3 2.47 0.39 -19.41
C CYS A 3 3.72 -0.44 -19.13
N LEU A 4 4.65 0.10 -18.36
CA LEU A 4 5.67 -0.71 -17.69
C LEU A 4 4.90 -1.77 -16.91
N GLU A 5 5.25 -3.04 -17.11
CA GLU A 5 4.72 -4.11 -16.28
C GLU A 5 4.81 -3.69 -14.80
N PRO A 6 3.81 -4.02 -13.97
CA PRO A 6 3.84 -3.64 -12.56
C PRO A 6 5.14 -4.21 -11.97
N SER A 7 6.04 -3.31 -11.56
CA SER A 7 7.39 -3.58 -11.05
C SER A 7 7.43 -4.70 -10.01
N PHE A 8 6.33 -4.87 -9.29
CA PHE A 8 6.11 -5.93 -8.32
C PHE A 8 6.21 -7.36 -8.89
N LEU A 9 5.67 -7.64 -10.08
CA LEU A 9 5.75 -8.98 -10.68
C LEU A 9 7.19 -9.34 -11.03
N LEU A 10 7.94 -8.40 -11.59
CA LEU A 10 9.35 -8.56 -11.92
C LEU A 10 10.21 -8.77 -10.66
N ILE A 11 9.93 -8.03 -9.58
CA ILE A 11 10.62 -8.22 -8.29
C ILE A 11 10.29 -9.61 -7.72
N ARG A 12 9.03 -10.04 -7.78
CA ARG A 12 8.59 -11.33 -7.25
C ARG A 12 9.26 -12.51 -7.97
N GLU A 13 9.32 -12.48 -9.30
CA GLU A 13 9.96 -13.51 -10.12
C GLU A 13 11.48 -13.61 -9.83
N LYS A 14 12.13 -12.46 -9.67
CA LYS A 14 13.57 -12.41 -9.37
C LYS A 14 13.89 -12.83 -7.93
N SER A 15 12.97 -12.60 -7.00
CA SER A 15 13.20 -12.79 -5.55
C SER A 15 12.72 -14.15 -5.01
N CYS A 16 11.87 -14.86 -5.74
CA CYS A 16 11.25 -16.10 -5.28
C CYS A 16 11.43 -17.25 -6.28
N LEU A 17 11.38 -18.48 -5.78
CA LEU A 17 11.09 -19.71 -6.52
C LEU A 17 9.62 -20.05 -6.30
N GLN A 18 8.89 -20.34 -7.37
CA GLN A 18 7.54 -20.88 -7.28
C GLN A 18 7.64 -22.41 -7.24
N LEU A 19 7.02 -23.03 -6.24
CA LEU A 19 6.91 -24.48 -6.10
C LEU A 19 5.72 -25.00 -6.91
N ASP A 20 5.71 -26.31 -7.16
CA ASP A 20 4.66 -26.99 -7.93
C ASP A 20 3.27 -26.88 -7.28
N ASP A 21 3.21 -26.68 -5.95
CA ASP A 21 1.96 -26.46 -5.20
C ASP A 21 1.48 -24.99 -5.21
N GLY A 22 2.18 -24.12 -5.94
CA GLY A 22 1.89 -22.68 -6.02
C GLY A 22 2.42 -21.85 -4.84
N GLN A 23 3.13 -22.46 -3.88
CA GLN A 23 3.82 -21.71 -2.83
C GLN A 23 5.08 -21.02 -3.37
N PHE A 24 5.54 -19.99 -2.67
CA PHE A 24 6.74 -19.23 -3.04
C PHE A 24 7.80 -19.37 -1.94
N ILE A 25 8.99 -19.83 -2.31
CA ILE A 25 10.18 -19.82 -1.46
C ILE A 25 11.06 -18.64 -1.86
N ILE A 26 11.54 -17.88 -0.89
CA ILE A 26 12.46 -16.77 -1.14
C ILE A 26 13.82 -17.33 -1.56
N LYS A 27 14.40 -16.80 -2.64
CA LYS A 27 15.75 -17.15 -3.08
C LYS A 27 16.75 -16.65 -2.02
N ILE A 28 17.21 -17.55 -1.17
CA ILE A 28 18.26 -17.32 -0.17
C ILE A 28 19.61 -17.55 -0.86
N GLY A 29 20.61 -16.73 -0.52
CA GLY A 29 21.97 -16.97 -0.99
C GLY A 29 22.13 -16.70 -2.47
N LEU A 30 21.35 -15.76 -3.03
CA LEU A 30 21.81 -15.10 -4.24
C LEU A 30 23.17 -14.51 -3.88
N MET A 31 24.24 -15.07 -4.47
CA MET A 31 25.60 -14.55 -4.43
C MET A 31 25.60 -13.20 -5.17
N ASN A 32 24.95 -12.24 -4.54
CA ASN A 32 24.91 -10.88 -4.99
C ASN A 32 26.23 -10.25 -4.54
N ASN A 33 26.64 -9.23 -5.29
CA ASN A 33 27.67 -8.25 -4.97
C ASN A 33 27.65 -7.74 -3.51
N LEU A 34 26.53 -7.95 -2.81
CA LEU A 34 26.31 -7.69 -1.39
C LEU A 34 27.17 -8.54 -0.45
N ASN A 35 27.36 -9.85 -0.69
CA ASN A 35 28.16 -10.69 0.21
C ASN A 35 29.59 -10.15 0.32
N TYR A 36 30.11 -9.68 -0.81
CA TYR A 36 31.41 -9.02 -0.91
C TYR A 36 31.46 -7.68 -0.15
N LEU A 37 30.41 -6.87 -0.24
CA LEU A 37 30.30 -5.66 0.59
C LEU A 37 30.33 -6.02 2.08
N LEU A 38 29.58 -7.05 2.48
CA LEU A 38 29.53 -7.49 3.88
C LEU A 38 30.88 -7.99 4.37
N ASP A 39 31.63 -8.73 3.54
CA ASP A 39 32.98 -9.17 3.86
C ASP A 39 33.95 -7.98 4.00
N LEU A 40 33.84 -6.97 3.13
CA LEU A 40 34.64 -5.76 3.19
C LEU A 40 34.32 -4.91 4.44
N LEU A 41 33.04 -4.81 4.80
CA LEU A 41 32.58 -4.17 6.04
C LEU A 41 33.09 -4.90 7.28
N LYS A 42 33.03 -6.24 7.30
CA LYS A 42 33.62 -7.06 8.38
C LYS A 42 35.12 -6.82 8.52
N GLN A 43 35.86 -6.82 7.40
CA GLN A 43 37.30 -6.57 7.41
C GLN A 43 37.66 -5.17 7.93
N GLN A 44 36.93 -4.12 7.53
CA GLN A 44 37.18 -2.77 8.05
C GLN A 44 36.88 -2.66 9.55
N GLN A 45 35.81 -3.30 10.03
CA GLN A 45 35.48 -3.27 11.45
C GLN A 45 36.47 -4.09 12.28
N GLN A 46 36.89 -5.26 11.76
CA GLN A 46 37.97 -6.04 12.37
C GLN A 46 39.25 -5.22 12.45
N LYS A 47 39.65 -4.48 11.39
CA LYS A 47 40.81 -3.57 11.45
C LYS A 47 40.68 -2.49 12.55
N LYS A 48 39.49 -1.90 12.73
CA LYS A 48 39.22 -0.95 13.82
C LYS A 48 39.27 -1.60 15.21
N ILE A 49 38.94 -2.89 15.31
CA ILE A 49 39.01 -3.67 16.56
C ILE A 49 40.44 -4.19 16.83
N MET A 50 41.19 -4.50 15.78
CA MET A 50 42.55 -5.07 15.81
C MET A 50 43.65 -4.07 16.16
N GLU A 51 43.33 -2.78 16.34
CA GLU A 51 44.20 -1.87 17.09
C GLU A 51 44.35 -2.31 18.57
N SER A 52 43.70 -3.40 19.01
CA SER A 52 43.86 -3.97 20.35
C SER A 52 43.97 -5.51 20.48
N ASP A 53 44.18 -6.32 19.42
CA ASP A 53 44.78 -7.68 19.50
C ASP A 53 44.65 -8.47 18.18
N TYR A 54 45.63 -9.36 17.93
CA TYR A 54 45.87 -10.12 16.70
C TYR A 54 44.82 -11.22 16.41
N ILE A 55 44.16 -11.15 15.25
CA ILE A 55 43.38 -12.25 14.62
C ILE A 55 43.70 -12.31 13.12
N GLU A 56 43.78 -13.51 12.55
CA GLU A 56 44.17 -13.80 11.17
C GLU A 56 43.39 -13.04 10.10
N ALA A 57 44.12 -12.54 9.10
CA ALA A 57 43.59 -11.78 7.98
C ALA A 57 42.82 -12.67 6.98
N TYR A 58 41.57 -12.30 6.70
CA TYR A 58 40.78 -12.90 5.62
C TYR A 58 41.37 -12.58 4.23
N PRO A 59 41.20 -13.45 3.23
CA PRO A 59 41.73 -13.24 1.88
C PRO A 59 41.19 -11.95 1.25
N SER A 60 42.09 -11.17 0.65
CA SER A 60 41.80 -9.89 0.01
C SER A 60 40.96 -10.07 -1.27
N LEU A 61 39.97 -9.20 -1.46
CA LEU A 61 39.18 -9.13 -2.69
C LEU A 61 40.07 -8.87 -3.92
N SER A 62 39.77 -9.50 -5.06
CA SER A 62 40.40 -9.12 -6.32
C SER A 62 39.83 -7.78 -6.82
N PHE A 63 40.72 -6.86 -7.15
CA PHE A 63 40.39 -5.53 -7.68
C PHE A 63 39.51 -5.61 -8.94
N ASP A 64 39.67 -6.69 -9.71
CA ASP A 64 38.93 -6.97 -10.93
C ASP A 64 37.43 -7.18 -10.70
N PHE A 65 37.03 -7.76 -9.57
CA PHE A 65 35.62 -7.96 -9.25
C PHE A 65 34.91 -6.64 -8.91
N ILE A 66 35.54 -5.82 -8.06
CA ILE A 66 35.01 -4.51 -7.66
C ILE A 66 34.80 -3.61 -8.89
N ASN A 67 35.75 -3.66 -9.84
CA ASN A 67 35.67 -2.87 -11.07
C ASN A 67 34.54 -3.30 -12.02
N LYS A 68 34.06 -4.55 -11.95
CA LYS A 68 32.92 -5.03 -12.77
C LYS A 68 31.57 -4.51 -12.28
N HIS A 69 31.49 -3.93 -11.08
CA HIS A 69 30.24 -3.51 -10.47
C HIS A 69 30.29 -2.03 -10.04
N PRO A 70 29.96 -1.09 -10.95
CA PRO A 70 30.18 0.34 -10.72
C PRO A 70 29.40 0.92 -9.52
N LEU A 71 28.22 0.38 -9.22
CA LEU A 71 27.44 0.78 -8.03
C LEU A 71 28.10 0.31 -6.73
N LEU A 72 28.60 -0.94 -6.71
CA LEU A 72 29.34 -1.48 -5.56
C LEU A 72 30.64 -0.68 -5.34
N LYS A 73 31.38 -0.42 -6.42
CA LYS A 73 32.59 0.42 -6.39
C LYS A 73 32.30 1.82 -5.85
N SER A 74 31.22 2.46 -6.32
CA SER A 74 30.80 3.80 -5.86
C SER A 74 30.43 3.80 -4.38
N LEU A 75 29.72 2.77 -3.91
CA LEU A 75 29.35 2.61 -2.51
C LEU A 75 30.58 2.38 -1.61
N ILE A 76 31.49 1.49 -2.02
CA ILE A 76 32.76 1.23 -1.30
C ILE A 76 33.58 2.51 -1.22
N PHE A 77 33.74 3.23 -2.33
CA PHE A 77 34.50 4.48 -2.38
C PHE A 77 33.89 5.56 -1.49
N TRP A 78 32.57 5.77 -1.60
CA TRP A 78 31.84 6.69 -0.73
C TRP A 78 32.01 6.34 0.75
N PHE A 79 31.93 5.06 1.10
CA PHE A 79 32.09 4.60 2.48
C PHE A 79 33.54 4.74 2.99
N GLN A 80 34.54 4.51 2.15
CA GLN A 80 35.94 4.73 2.51
C GLN A 80 36.24 6.22 2.73
N GLN A 81 35.61 7.12 1.98
CA GLN A 81 35.79 8.56 2.15
C GLN A 81 35.17 9.11 3.44
N LEU A 82 34.12 8.48 3.99
CA LEU A 82 33.53 8.85 5.29
C LEU A 82 34.51 8.78 6.46
N GLY A 83 35.55 7.94 6.38
CA GLY A 83 36.56 7.78 7.43
C GLY A 83 37.73 8.75 7.34
N ASN A 84 37.99 9.33 6.16
CA ASN A 84 39.20 10.10 5.88
C ASN A 84 38.95 11.61 5.82
N ASP A 85 37.78 12.04 5.34
CA ASP A 85 37.44 13.45 5.25
C ASP A 85 36.26 13.77 6.18
N GLY A 86 36.50 14.52 7.25
CA GLY A 86 35.46 15.03 8.16
C GLY A 86 34.44 15.99 7.52
N GLY A 87 34.35 16.03 6.18
CA GLY A 87 33.58 16.97 5.38
C GLY A 87 32.36 16.39 4.65
N ILE A 88 32.06 15.09 4.76
CA ILE A 88 30.80 14.57 4.22
C ILE A 88 29.65 15.10 5.09
N ASN A 89 28.79 15.91 4.48
CA ASN A 89 27.63 16.50 5.12
C ASN A 89 26.72 15.38 5.68
N LYS A 90 26.86 15.08 6.98
CA LYS A 90 26.12 14.04 7.70
C LYS A 90 24.62 14.19 7.50
N ASP A 91 24.13 15.41 7.29
CA ASP A 91 22.71 15.70 7.13
C ASP A 91 22.14 15.12 5.82
N LYS A 92 22.93 15.01 4.76
CA LYS A 92 22.46 14.51 3.45
C LYS A 92 22.40 12.98 3.37
N HIS A 93 23.22 12.28 4.17
CA HIS A 93 23.37 10.82 4.09
C HIS A 93 23.15 10.09 5.42
N GLY A 94 22.59 10.76 6.43
CA GLY A 94 22.44 10.22 7.78
C GLY A 94 21.82 8.82 7.84
N PHE A 95 20.76 8.56 7.08
CA PHE A 95 20.16 7.22 7.03
C PHE A 95 21.10 6.15 6.48
N LEU A 96 21.85 6.44 5.40
CA LEU A 96 22.76 5.46 4.80
C LEU A 96 23.92 5.12 5.74
N ILE A 97 24.41 6.14 6.47
CA ILE A 97 25.43 5.97 7.51
C ILE A 97 24.87 5.06 8.61
N ASP A 98 23.72 5.42 9.20
CA ASP A 98 23.04 4.63 10.24
C ASP A 98 22.81 3.18 9.79
N PHE A 99 22.39 3.00 8.54
CA PHE A 99 22.07 1.69 7.97
C PHE A 99 23.32 0.81 7.82
N ILE A 100 24.42 1.36 7.30
CA ILE A 100 25.67 0.62 7.14
C ILE A 100 26.31 0.36 8.51
N ASP A 101 26.26 1.31 9.43
CA ASP A 101 26.75 1.12 10.80
C ASP A 101 25.96 0.02 11.51
N ALA A 102 24.63 -0.04 11.33
CA ALA A 102 23.82 -1.11 11.88
C ALA A 102 24.20 -2.48 11.31
N ILE A 103 24.40 -2.58 9.98
CA ILE A 103 24.86 -3.82 9.34
C ILE A 103 26.18 -4.26 9.96
N THR A 104 27.15 -3.36 9.96
CA THR A 104 28.53 -3.62 10.40
C THR A 104 28.53 -4.07 11.87
N ASN A 105 27.94 -3.27 12.76
CA ASN A 105 27.81 -3.58 14.19
C ASN A 105 27.02 -4.86 14.50
N ASN A 106 26.05 -5.22 13.66
CA ASN A 106 25.28 -6.45 13.86
C ASN A 106 26.04 -7.67 13.35
N LEU A 107 26.78 -7.58 12.25
CA LEU A 107 27.52 -8.73 11.68
C LEU A 107 28.58 -9.32 12.61
N ILE A 108 29.11 -8.53 13.56
CA ILE A 108 30.05 -9.02 14.59
C ILE A 108 29.36 -9.66 15.80
N LYS A 109 28.03 -9.53 15.91
CA LYS A 109 27.23 -10.06 17.03
C LYS A 109 26.51 -11.33 16.59
N SER A 110 26.12 -12.15 17.57
CA SER A 110 25.12 -13.21 17.31
C SER A 110 23.79 -12.57 16.88
N SER A 111 23.02 -13.24 16.02
CA SER A 111 21.71 -12.77 15.53
C SER A 111 20.73 -12.33 16.62
N ASN A 112 20.78 -12.96 17.81
CA ASN A 112 19.93 -12.60 18.96
C ASN A 112 20.24 -11.22 19.57
N HIS A 113 21.41 -10.66 19.28
CA HIS A 113 21.90 -9.40 19.84
C HIS A 113 21.91 -8.25 18.83
N PHE A 114 21.26 -8.44 17.67
CA PHE A 114 21.13 -7.36 16.70
C PHE A 114 20.35 -6.18 17.31
N ARG A 115 20.81 -4.98 16.97
CA ARG A 115 20.22 -3.71 17.42
C ARG A 115 20.02 -2.81 16.21
N TYR A 116 18.94 -2.03 16.27
CA TYR A 116 18.51 -1.17 15.17
C TYR A 116 18.09 0.17 15.75
N SER A 117 18.50 1.26 15.09
CA SER A 117 18.01 2.61 15.40
C SER A 117 16.53 2.76 15.04
N ASP A 118 15.88 3.78 15.58
CA ASP A 118 14.47 4.04 15.26
C ASP A 118 14.27 4.44 13.80
N THR A 119 15.26 5.12 13.18
CA THR A 119 15.29 5.40 11.74
C THR A 119 15.19 4.12 10.92
N ILE A 120 15.99 3.10 11.25
CA ILE A 120 15.97 1.81 10.55
C ILE A 120 14.67 1.06 10.82
N LYS A 121 14.16 1.08 12.06
CA LYS A 121 12.87 0.46 12.38
C LYS A 121 11.73 1.09 11.57
N ASN A 122 11.69 2.41 11.45
CA ASN A 122 10.69 3.12 10.66
C ASN A 122 10.80 2.79 9.18
N PHE A 123 12.02 2.82 8.61
CA PHE A 123 12.28 2.39 7.24
C PHE A 123 11.81 0.94 7.00
N THR A 124 12.12 0.05 7.93
CA THR A 124 11.76 -1.36 7.89
C THR A 124 10.23 -1.55 7.89
N LEU A 125 9.50 -0.81 8.73
CA LEU A 125 8.04 -0.81 8.74
C LEU A 125 7.47 -0.33 7.40
N SER A 126 7.98 0.78 6.88
CA SER A 126 7.57 1.31 5.56
C SER A 126 7.84 0.31 4.45
N LEU A 127 9.02 -0.31 4.43
CA LEU A 127 9.38 -1.33 3.45
C LEU A 127 8.47 -2.56 3.53
N TYR A 128 8.12 -3.00 4.74
CA TYR A 128 7.22 -4.13 4.93
C TYR A 128 5.78 -3.82 4.50
N ILE A 129 5.27 -2.63 4.83
CA ILE A 129 3.91 -2.20 4.50
C ILE A 129 3.77 -1.92 2.99
N LEU A 130 4.71 -1.17 2.40
CA LEU A 130 4.64 -0.74 1.01
C LEU A 130 5.18 -1.79 0.03
N GLY A 131 6.28 -2.46 0.41
CA GLY A 131 6.94 -3.47 -0.42
C GLY A 131 6.39 -4.88 -0.23
N GLY A 132 5.66 -5.13 0.87
CA GLY A 132 5.10 -6.43 1.22
C GLY A 132 6.12 -7.39 1.84
N LYS A 133 5.59 -8.46 2.46
CA LYS A 133 6.37 -9.46 3.21
C LYS A 133 7.49 -10.11 2.39
N LEU A 134 7.23 -10.43 1.11
CA LEU A 134 8.22 -11.12 0.27
C LEU A 134 9.42 -10.24 -0.05
N THR A 135 9.19 -9.00 -0.47
CA THR A 135 10.25 -8.01 -0.74
C THR A 135 11.08 -7.76 0.53
N TYR A 136 10.38 -7.61 1.65
CA TYR A 136 11.00 -7.41 2.95
C TYR A 136 11.92 -8.57 3.34
N GLU A 137 11.40 -9.80 3.34
CA GLU A 137 12.15 -10.99 3.71
C GLU A 137 13.30 -11.26 2.73
N PHE A 138 13.11 -10.97 1.44
CA PHE A 138 14.17 -11.06 0.44
C PHE A 138 15.37 -10.19 0.81
N ILE A 139 15.14 -8.91 1.13
CA ILE A 139 16.22 -8.00 1.53
C ILE A 139 16.84 -8.46 2.86
N ARG A 140 16.01 -8.81 3.85
CA ARG A 140 16.48 -9.26 5.18
C ARG A 140 17.38 -10.49 5.09
N LEU A 141 16.99 -11.47 4.28
CA LEU A 141 17.71 -12.75 4.14
C LEU A 141 18.98 -12.61 3.29
N ASN A 142 18.98 -11.70 2.30
CA ASN A 142 20.13 -11.48 1.42
C ASN A 142 21.08 -10.36 1.90
N LEU A 143 20.71 -9.62 2.96
CA LEU A 143 21.56 -8.63 3.61
C LEU A 143 21.54 -8.84 5.15
N PRO A 144 22.22 -9.89 5.66
CA PRO A 144 22.24 -10.19 7.09
C PRO A 144 22.67 -9.01 7.96
N GLY A 145 21.98 -8.82 9.10
CA GLY A 145 22.27 -7.73 10.04
C GLY A 145 21.65 -6.37 9.67
N SER A 146 21.10 -6.20 8.46
CA SER A 146 20.51 -4.92 8.03
C SER A 146 19.11 -4.65 8.56
N LEU A 147 18.24 -5.66 8.57
CA LEU A 147 16.84 -5.51 8.90
C LEU A 147 16.46 -6.41 10.09
N PRO A 148 15.57 -5.94 10.98
CA PRO A 148 14.97 -6.73 12.06
C PRO A 148 14.37 -8.08 11.64
N SER A 149 14.02 -8.94 12.59
CA SER A 149 13.20 -10.13 12.26
C SER A 149 11.72 -9.77 12.09
N VAL A 150 10.95 -10.60 11.40
CA VAL A 150 9.48 -10.45 11.31
C VAL A 150 8.83 -10.41 12.69
N THR A 151 9.33 -11.20 13.64
CA THR A 151 8.85 -11.19 15.03
C THR A 151 9.07 -9.83 15.69
N MET A 152 10.24 -9.22 15.46
CA MET A 152 10.51 -7.86 15.92
C MET A 152 9.60 -6.84 15.23
N LEU A 153 9.34 -6.96 13.92
CA LEU A 153 8.34 -6.10 13.24
C LEU A 153 6.97 -6.23 13.86
N ASN A 154 6.48 -7.45 14.06
CA ASN A 154 5.16 -7.66 14.66
C ASN A 154 5.09 -7.05 16.06
N THR A 155 6.20 -7.10 16.81
CA THR A 155 6.32 -6.42 18.10
C THR A 155 6.29 -4.90 17.94
N LEU A 156 6.98 -4.34 16.95
CA LEU A 156 6.96 -2.90 16.66
C LEU A 156 5.57 -2.43 16.21
N ILE A 157 4.91 -3.18 15.34
CA ILE A 157 3.54 -2.91 14.87
C ILE A 157 2.56 -2.98 16.03
N SER A 158 2.64 -4.03 16.86
CA SER A 158 1.74 -4.18 18.02
C SER A 158 1.97 -3.14 19.11
N LYS A 159 3.21 -2.69 19.32
CA LYS A 159 3.54 -1.60 20.24
C LYS A 159 3.27 -0.21 19.66
N SER A 160 3.14 -0.09 18.34
CA SER A 160 2.84 1.18 17.72
C SER A 160 1.43 1.61 18.11
N ASN A 161 1.24 2.91 18.30
CA ASN A 161 -0.09 3.49 18.46
C ASN A 161 -0.97 3.33 17.20
N ALA A 162 -0.50 2.66 16.15
CA ALA A 162 -1.25 2.42 14.92
C ALA A 162 -2.21 1.22 14.98
N LYS A 163 -2.22 0.41 16.06
CA LYS A 163 -3.18 -0.71 16.18
C LYS A 163 -4.62 -0.19 16.31
N ILE A 164 -5.40 -0.29 15.24
CA ILE A 164 -6.84 0.05 15.26
C ILE A 164 -7.59 -1.08 15.98
N SER A 165 -8.56 -0.72 16.82
CA SER A 165 -9.46 -1.65 17.48
C SER A 165 -10.87 -1.51 16.89
N GLU A 166 -11.64 -2.61 16.85
CA GLU A 166 -13.05 -2.55 16.45
C GLU A 166 -13.84 -1.63 17.40
N ALA A 167 -14.75 -0.85 16.83
CA ALA A 167 -15.60 0.09 17.56
C ALA A 167 -14.85 1.18 18.36
N GLU A 168 -13.55 1.39 18.09
CA GLU A 168 -12.77 2.44 18.73
C GLU A 168 -12.62 3.65 17.80
N PHE A 169 -13.28 4.75 18.15
CA PHE A 169 -13.00 6.07 17.59
C PHE A 169 -11.95 6.77 18.44
N ARG A 170 -10.95 7.37 17.78
CA ARG A 170 -9.82 8.02 18.45
C ARG A 170 -9.96 9.53 18.44
N PHE A 171 -11.10 10.03 18.89
CA PHE A 171 -11.45 11.45 18.85
C PHE A 171 -10.41 12.33 19.57
N ASP A 172 -9.87 11.88 20.70
CA ASP A 172 -8.83 12.62 21.43
C ASP A 172 -7.55 12.80 20.61
N GLN A 173 -7.13 11.77 19.87
CA GLN A 173 -5.94 11.82 19.02
C GLN A 173 -6.17 12.71 17.80
N LEU A 174 -7.39 12.66 17.25
CA LEU A 174 -7.82 13.54 16.17
C LEU A 174 -7.83 15.00 16.62
N GLN A 175 -8.40 15.30 17.79
CA GLN A 175 -8.43 16.65 18.37
C GLN A 175 -7.02 17.16 18.62
N LYS A 176 -6.15 16.36 19.24
CA LYS A 176 -4.74 16.72 19.43
C LYS A 176 -4.06 17.03 18.10
N HIS A 177 -4.31 16.23 17.07
CA HIS A 177 -3.73 16.47 15.75
C HIS A 177 -4.21 17.80 15.14
N PHE A 178 -5.48 18.17 15.34
CA PHE A 178 -6.01 19.47 14.94
C PHE A 178 -5.33 20.61 15.67
N ASP A 179 -5.19 20.48 17.00
CA ASP A 179 -4.57 21.51 17.83
C ASP A 179 -3.09 21.71 17.45
N ASP A 180 -2.33 20.62 17.30
CA ASP A 180 -0.90 20.63 16.95
C ASP A 180 -0.61 21.28 15.58
N HIS A 181 -1.59 21.25 14.66
CA HIS A 181 -1.45 21.76 13.29
C HIS A 181 -2.33 22.98 13.00
N ASN A 182 -2.99 23.54 14.02
CA ASN A 182 -3.93 24.65 13.91
C ASN A 182 -5.00 24.42 12.81
N LEU A 183 -5.57 23.22 12.80
CA LEU A 183 -6.60 22.81 11.83
C LEU A 183 -7.98 23.05 12.43
N GLN A 184 -8.92 23.49 11.58
CA GLN A 184 -10.29 23.77 11.99
C GLN A 184 -11.32 22.83 11.37
N TYR A 185 -10.98 22.21 10.24
CA TYR A 185 -11.91 21.44 9.44
C TYR A 185 -11.30 20.09 9.05
N ALA A 186 -12.17 19.08 8.92
CA ALA A 186 -11.86 17.83 8.23
C ALA A 186 -13.00 17.46 7.30
N PHE A 187 -12.66 16.65 6.29
CA PHE A 187 -13.64 15.82 5.61
C PHE A 187 -13.80 14.53 6.40
N ASP A 188 -15.05 14.13 6.59
CA ASP A 188 -15.40 12.80 7.06
C ASP A 188 -16.00 12.02 5.90
N SER A 189 -15.62 10.75 5.79
CA SER A 189 -16.11 9.83 4.79
C SER A 189 -16.41 8.49 5.43
N GLU A 190 -17.63 8.02 5.20
CA GLU A 190 -18.13 6.74 5.67
C GLU A 190 -18.37 5.84 4.45
N ASP A 191 -17.92 4.59 4.52
CA ASP A 191 -18.28 3.57 3.55
C ASP A 191 -18.29 2.17 4.20
N ALA A 192 -19.08 1.26 3.64
CA ALA A 192 -19.18 -0.10 4.13
C ALA A 192 -18.66 -1.10 3.10
N THR A 193 -17.74 -1.98 3.53
CA THR A 193 -17.22 -3.05 2.69
C THR A 193 -17.71 -4.42 3.17
N SER A 194 -17.95 -5.33 2.23
CA SER A 194 -18.31 -6.71 2.56
C SER A 194 -17.11 -7.47 3.10
N ILE A 195 -17.32 -8.23 4.17
CA ILE A 195 -16.30 -9.04 4.82
C ILE A 195 -16.72 -10.51 4.92
N ILE A 196 -15.72 -11.38 5.07
CA ILE A 196 -15.97 -12.79 5.37
C ILE A 196 -16.53 -12.88 6.79
N LYS A 197 -17.76 -13.39 6.92
CA LYS A 197 -18.45 -13.63 8.19
C LYS A 197 -17.62 -14.56 9.10
N LYS A 198 -16.85 -13.99 10.01
CA LYS A 198 -16.00 -14.75 10.93
C LYS A 198 -15.91 -14.05 12.28
N ILE A 199 -16.13 -14.83 13.33
CA ILE A 199 -15.89 -14.39 14.70
C ILE A 199 -14.42 -14.69 15.05
N LYS A 200 -13.72 -13.73 15.62
CA LYS A 200 -12.34 -13.88 16.10
C LYS A 200 -12.25 -13.46 17.55
N TYR A 201 -11.51 -14.24 18.34
CA TYR A 201 -11.17 -13.88 19.70
C TYR A 201 -9.89 -13.01 19.71
N ASP A 202 -9.92 -11.87 20.40
CA ASP A 202 -8.73 -11.09 20.75
C ASP A 202 -8.36 -11.38 22.21
N SER A 203 -7.26 -12.11 22.41
CA SER A 203 -6.76 -12.47 23.74
C SER A 203 -6.24 -11.28 24.54
N THR A 204 -5.92 -10.17 23.89
CA THR A 204 -5.39 -8.96 24.55
C THR A 204 -6.49 -8.27 25.35
N THR A 205 -7.68 -8.16 24.76
CA THR A 205 -8.83 -7.45 25.32
C THR A 205 -9.88 -8.39 25.89
N ASN A 206 -9.69 -9.71 25.74
CA ASN A 206 -10.66 -10.75 26.07
C ASN A 206 -12.03 -10.48 25.42
N THR A 207 -12.03 -10.16 24.13
CA THR A 207 -13.23 -9.80 23.35
C THR A 207 -13.41 -10.68 22.14
N PHE A 208 -14.66 -10.79 21.68
CA PHE A 208 -15.02 -11.47 20.44
C PHE A 208 -15.45 -10.46 19.38
N ASN A 209 -14.70 -10.42 18.28
CA ASN A 209 -14.88 -9.48 17.18
C ASN A 209 -15.60 -10.16 16.01
N GLY A 210 -16.44 -9.42 15.27
CA GLY A 210 -17.18 -9.93 14.11
C GLY A 210 -18.68 -10.17 14.33
N PHE A 211 -19.21 -9.74 15.47
CA PHE A 211 -20.64 -9.55 15.69
C PHE A 211 -21.05 -8.09 15.41
N PRO A 212 -22.31 -7.81 15.05
CA PRO A 212 -22.83 -6.45 14.97
C PRO A 212 -22.71 -5.77 16.33
N THR A 213 -21.95 -4.69 16.40
CA THR A 213 -21.74 -3.95 17.65
C THR A 213 -22.92 -2.99 17.88
N PRO A 214 -23.58 -3.02 19.05
CA PRO A 214 -24.62 -2.04 19.37
C PRO A 214 -24.08 -0.61 19.33
N LEU A 215 -24.96 0.33 19.01
CA LEU A 215 -24.63 1.75 18.94
C LEU A 215 -25.19 2.47 20.17
N ASP A 216 -24.41 3.41 20.70
CA ASP A 216 -24.83 4.41 21.67
C ASP A 216 -24.65 5.80 21.03
N CYS A 217 -25.74 6.56 20.92
CA CYS A 217 -25.77 7.84 20.17
C CYS A 217 -25.17 7.76 18.74
N GLY A 218 -25.33 6.62 18.06
CA GLY A 218 -24.79 6.40 16.71
C GLY A 218 -23.32 5.96 16.67
N VAL A 219 -22.64 5.86 17.82
CA VAL A 219 -21.26 5.40 17.93
C VAL A 219 -21.23 3.96 18.44
N PRO A 220 -20.49 3.03 17.83
CA PRO A 220 -20.41 1.66 18.30
C PRO A 220 -19.73 1.57 19.66
N ILE A 221 -20.27 0.72 20.53
CA ILE A 221 -19.74 0.53 21.89
C ILE A 221 -18.47 -0.33 21.83
N LYS A 222 -17.33 0.29 22.14
CA LYS A 222 -16.03 -0.39 22.20
C LYS A 222 -16.08 -1.60 23.14
N GLU A 223 -15.53 -2.72 22.69
CA GLU A 223 -15.37 -3.96 23.48
C GLU A 223 -16.68 -4.55 24.04
N TYR A 224 -17.83 -4.29 23.40
CA TYR A 224 -19.15 -4.75 23.87
C TYR A 224 -19.21 -6.27 24.15
N TYR A 225 -18.60 -7.08 23.28
CA TYR A 225 -18.55 -8.54 23.40
C TYR A 225 -17.37 -9.04 24.25
N ARG A 226 -17.09 -8.36 25.37
CA ARG A 226 -16.17 -8.82 26.41
C ARG A 226 -16.90 -9.70 27.42
N THR A 227 -16.41 -10.90 27.67
CA THR A 227 -16.99 -11.78 28.71
C THR A 227 -15.96 -12.75 29.27
N THR A 228 -16.15 -13.16 30.52
CA THR A 228 -15.48 -14.30 31.15
C THR A 228 -16.45 -15.48 31.38
N SER A 229 -17.74 -15.29 31.05
CA SER A 229 -18.79 -16.30 31.21
C SER A 229 -19.04 -17.04 29.89
N PHE A 230 -18.97 -18.36 29.94
CA PHE A 230 -19.31 -19.24 28.83
C PHE A 230 -20.79 -19.14 28.44
N ASP A 231 -21.71 -18.98 29.40
CA ASP A 231 -23.15 -18.89 29.11
C ASP A 231 -23.49 -17.63 28.31
N LYS A 232 -22.88 -16.49 28.67
CA LYS A 232 -23.00 -15.25 27.87
C LYS A 232 -22.43 -15.43 26.46
N LEU A 233 -21.27 -16.07 26.36
CA LEU A 233 -20.65 -16.35 25.07
C LEU A 233 -21.57 -17.21 24.20
N LYS A 234 -22.09 -18.31 24.76
CA LYS A 234 -23.04 -19.20 24.10
C LYS A 234 -24.27 -18.45 23.63
N LEU A 235 -24.87 -17.63 24.49
CA LEU A 235 -26.02 -16.80 24.15
C LEU A 235 -25.75 -15.91 22.94
N TRP A 236 -24.58 -15.28 22.85
CA TRP A 236 -24.22 -14.45 21.70
C TRP A 236 -24.06 -15.24 20.41
N PHE A 237 -23.44 -16.41 20.46
CA PHE A 237 -23.29 -17.28 19.29
C PHE A 237 -24.63 -17.84 18.79
N ASP A 238 -25.58 -18.06 19.70
CA ASP A 238 -26.91 -18.58 19.39
C ASP A 238 -27.86 -17.46 18.91
N SER A 239 -27.70 -16.23 19.41
CA SER A 239 -28.67 -15.14 19.20
C SER A 239 -28.23 -14.08 18.19
N ASN A 240 -26.92 -13.90 17.97
CA ASN A 240 -26.41 -12.84 17.10
C ASN A 240 -25.90 -13.38 15.77
N ASP A 241 -26.32 -12.73 14.69
CA ASP A 241 -25.74 -12.97 13.38
C ASP A 241 -24.29 -12.51 13.31
N LYS A 242 -23.51 -13.14 12.42
CA LYS A 242 -22.15 -12.69 12.10
C LYS A 242 -22.21 -11.48 11.17
N SER A 243 -21.40 -10.47 11.45
CA SER A 243 -21.26 -9.27 10.61
C SER A 243 -20.80 -9.66 9.20
N SER A 244 -21.57 -9.25 8.18
CA SER A 244 -21.19 -9.34 6.76
C SER A 244 -20.56 -8.05 6.22
N LEU A 245 -20.66 -6.96 6.97
CA LEU A 245 -20.19 -5.64 6.55
C LEU A 245 -19.24 -5.11 7.61
N LEU A 246 -18.19 -4.44 7.14
CA LEU A 246 -17.31 -3.61 7.95
C LEU A 246 -17.54 -2.16 7.53
N ASN A 247 -18.01 -1.35 8.46
CA ASN A 247 -18.11 0.09 8.25
C ASN A 247 -16.75 0.73 8.53
N VAL A 248 -16.29 1.59 7.62
CA VAL A 248 -15.00 2.28 7.68
C VAL A 248 -15.27 3.78 7.64
N HIS A 249 -14.76 4.46 8.65
CA HIS A 249 -14.81 5.91 8.78
C HIS A 249 -13.41 6.45 8.57
N MET A 250 -13.25 7.41 7.66
CA MET A 250 -11.99 8.06 7.38
C MET A 250 -12.16 9.57 7.50
N ILE A 251 -11.41 10.15 8.43
CA ILE A 251 -11.38 11.59 8.67
C ILE A 251 -10.06 12.14 8.13
N GLN A 252 -10.15 13.08 7.20
CA GLN A 252 -9.02 13.75 6.58
C GLN A 252 -9.04 15.23 6.95
N PRO A 253 -8.11 15.71 7.78
CA PRO A 253 -7.98 17.13 8.09
C PRO A 253 -7.68 17.96 6.84
N VAL A 254 -8.23 19.18 6.78
CA VAL A 254 -8.11 20.09 5.64
C VAL A 254 -7.52 21.42 6.10
N PRO A 255 -6.53 21.97 5.39
CA PRO A 255 -6.07 23.33 5.62
C PRO A 255 -7.21 24.33 5.45
N SER A 256 -7.23 25.38 6.26
CA SER A 256 -8.30 26.39 6.35
C SER A 256 -8.58 27.20 5.07
N THR A 257 -7.86 26.97 3.96
CA THR A 257 -7.82 27.87 2.80
C THR A 257 -8.64 27.45 1.58
N ASN A 258 -9.33 26.31 1.55
CA ASN A 258 -10.15 25.92 0.38
C ASN A 258 -11.47 25.24 0.77
N GLN A 259 -12.54 26.04 0.86
CA GLN A 259 -13.91 25.63 1.19
C GLN A 259 -14.73 25.23 -0.04
N ASN A 260 -14.29 24.23 -0.81
CA ASN A 260 -15.17 23.63 -1.81
C ASN A 260 -15.59 22.24 -1.35
N ILE A 261 -16.78 22.16 -0.77
CA ILE A 261 -17.45 20.89 -0.47
C ILE A 261 -17.91 20.31 -1.81
N ILE A 262 -17.22 19.30 -2.32
CA ILE A 262 -17.63 18.59 -3.54
C ILE A 262 -18.16 17.21 -3.11
N PRO A 263 -19.48 16.95 -3.23
CA PRO A 263 -20.00 15.61 -3.00
C PRO A 263 -19.33 14.62 -3.96
N ASN A 264 -19.24 13.34 -3.57
CA ASN A 264 -18.63 12.29 -4.39
C ASN A 264 -19.41 12.10 -5.72
N ALA A 265 -19.01 12.85 -6.74
CA ALA A 265 -19.62 12.83 -8.06
C ALA A 265 -19.45 11.46 -8.74
N THR A 266 -18.48 10.64 -8.33
CA THR A 266 -18.20 9.33 -8.92
C THR A 266 -19.43 8.42 -8.86
N HIS A 267 -20.13 8.34 -7.73
CA HIS A 267 -21.33 7.49 -7.62
C HIS A 267 -22.50 8.05 -8.43
N LEU A 268 -22.65 9.37 -8.51
CA LEU A 268 -23.70 10.00 -9.32
C LEU A 268 -23.48 9.71 -10.80
N VAL A 269 -22.26 9.94 -11.31
CA VAL A 269 -21.90 9.66 -12.70
C VAL A 269 -22.02 8.16 -12.99
N THR A 270 -21.62 7.29 -12.06
CA THR A 270 -21.78 5.83 -12.20
C THR A 270 -23.26 5.43 -12.26
N LYS A 271 -24.14 6.04 -11.45
CA LYS A 271 -25.61 5.82 -11.53
C LYS A 271 -26.16 6.27 -12.88
N TRP A 272 -25.72 7.43 -13.38
CA TRP A 272 -26.11 7.93 -14.70
C TRP A 272 -25.67 6.98 -15.83
N ARG A 273 -24.40 6.54 -15.83
CA ARG A 273 -23.91 5.52 -16.76
C ARG A 273 -24.75 4.25 -16.69
N ASN A 274 -24.95 3.71 -15.48
CA ASN A 274 -25.69 2.47 -15.31
C ASN A 274 -27.15 2.59 -15.78
N ARG A 275 -27.74 3.79 -15.72
CA ARG A 275 -29.07 4.05 -16.27
C ARG A 275 -29.05 4.19 -17.80
N LEU A 276 -28.06 4.88 -18.36
CA LEU A 276 -27.83 4.98 -19.80
C LEU A 276 -27.62 3.61 -20.47
N LEU A 277 -26.88 2.71 -19.81
CA LEU A 277 -26.59 1.37 -20.30
C LEU A 277 -27.65 0.33 -19.91
N SER A 278 -28.70 0.72 -19.19
CA SER A 278 -29.72 -0.21 -18.73
C SER A 278 -30.66 -0.59 -19.87
N SER A 279 -30.95 -1.88 -20.02
CA SER A 279 -32.04 -2.34 -20.89
C SER A 279 -33.42 -2.18 -20.25
N SER A 280 -33.50 -1.91 -18.94
CA SER A 280 -34.76 -1.87 -18.19
C SER A 280 -35.13 -0.48 -17.68
N ALA A 281 -34.17 0.46 -17.61
CA ALA A 281 -34.41 1.80 -17.11
C ALA A 281 -34.18 2.84 -18.21
N GLU A 282 -35.17 3.72 -18.40
CA GLU A 282 -35.06 4.81 -19.35
C GLU A 282 -34.27 6.01 -18.78
N LEU A 283 -33.43 6.61 -19.61
CA LEU A 283 -32.81 7.92 -19.39
C LEU A 283 -33.44 8.94 -20.34
N ARG A 284 -34.20 9.89 -19.79
CA ARG A 284 -34.83 10.97 -20.54
C ARG A 284 -34.20 12.31 -20.20
N LEU A 285 -33.95 13.13 -21.21
CA LEU A 285 -33.55 14.53 -21.08
C LEU A 285 -34.61 15.40 -21.76
N GLY A 286 -35.51 15.97 -20.97
CA GLY A 286 -36.72 16.62 -21.49
C GLY A 286 -37.61 15.60 -22.22
N ASN A 287 -37.98 15.90 -23.47
CA ASN A 287 -38.80 15.03 -24.31
C ASN A 287 -37.99 14.01 -25.13
N GLN A 288 -36.67 13.99 -24.98
CA GLN A 288 -35.77 13.12 -25.74
C GLN A 288 -35.38 11.90 -24.90
N PHE A 289 -35.29 10.76 -25.57
CA PHE A 289 -34.87 9.49 -24.97
C PHE A 289 -33.43 9.17 -25.37
N ILE A 290 -32.64 8.61 -24.44
CA ILE A 290 -31.27 8.19 -24.71
C ILE A 290 -31.13 6.71 -24.34
N SER A 291 -30.76 5.87 -25.32
CA SER A 291 -30.43 4.46 -25.13
C SER A 291 -28.95 4.16 -25.38
N ILE A 292 -28.57 2.93 -25.05
CA ILE A 292 -27.27 2.35 -25.41
C ILE A 292 -27.09 2.20 -26.92
N ASP A 293 -28.16 2.08 -27.70
CA ASP A 293 -28.09 1.90 -29.17
C ASP A 293 -27.42 3.08 -29.83
N HIS A 294 -27.69 4.29 -29.34
CA HIS A 294 -27.00 5.51 -29.77
C HIS A 294 -25.47 5.43 -29.62
N LEU A 295 -24.96 4.72 -28.61
CA LEU A 295 -23.52 4.48 -28.43
C LEU A 295 -23.02 3.37 -29.35
N TYR A 296 -23.83 2.34 -29.57
CA TYR A 296 -23.52 1.29 -30.55
C TYR A 296 -23.41 1.85 -31.96
N ASP A 297 -24.28 2.78 -32.34
CA ASP A 297 -24.22 3.48 -33.62
C ASP A 297 -22.89 4.21 -33.76
N ILE A 298 -22.45 4.98 -32.75
CA ILE A 298 -21.14 5.66 -32.81
C ILE A 298 -19.99 4.67 -32.96
N ILE A 299 -20.01 3.56 -32.22
CA ILE A 299 -18.92 2.58 -32.20
C ILE A 299 -18.85 1.80 -33.53
N HIS A 300 -19.97 1.58 -34.21
CA HIS A 300 -20.04 0.81 -35.45
C HIS A 300 -20.17 1.66 -36.72
N ASN A 301 -20.27 2.98 -36.59
CA ASN A 301 -20.36 3.89 -37.73
C ASN A 301 -19.01 3.96 -38.46
N GLU A 302 -19.01 3.63 -39.75
CA GLU A 302 -17.81 3.60 -40.60
C GLU A 302 -17.13 4.97 -40.74
N MET A 303 -17.85 6.08 -40.49
CA MET A 303 -17.30 7.43 -40.53
C MET A 303 -16.43 7.79 -39.32
N TYR A 304 -16.51 7.03 -38.22
CA TYR A 304 -15.77 7.34 -37.00
C TYR A 304 -14.89 6.15 -36.57
N THR A 305 -13.61 6.40 -36.39
CA THR A 305 -12.68 5.40 -35.88
C THR A 305 -12.64 5.43 -34.35
N LYS A 306 -12.12 4.36 -33.74
CA LYS A 306 -11.82 4.32 -32.30
C LYS A 306 -10.95 5.48 -31.83
N LEU A 307 -10.07 6.02 -32.69
CA LEU A 307 -9.24 7.17 -32.33
C LEU A 307 -10.06 8.46 -32.22
N ASP A 308 -11.17 8.55 -32.96
CA ASP A 308 -12.05 9.72 -32.96
C ASP A 308 -12.95 9.77 -31.73
N HIS A 309 -13.49 8.63 -31.31
CA HIS A 309 -14.46 8.56 -30.22
C HIS A 309 -13.88 8.00 -28.90
N GLY A 310 -12.78 7.25 -28.94
CA GLY A 310 -12.09 6.73 -27.74
C GLY A 310 -12.81 5.63 -26.96
N LEU A 311 -14.00 5.20 -27.42
CA LEU A 311 -14.79 4.14 -26.78
C LEU A 311 -14.39 2.75 -27.27
N THR A 312 -14.60 1.76 -26.41
CA THR A 312 -14.47 0.33 -26.70
C THR A 312 -15.73 -0.42 -26.30
N LYS A 313 -15.92 -1.64 -26.81
CA LYS A 313 -17.06 -2.50 -26.44
C LYS A 313 -17.14 -2.75 -24.93
N SER A 314 -16.01 -2.82 -24.23
CA SER A 314 -16.00 -2.96 -22.77
C SER A 314 -16.49 -1.72 -22.04
N ASP A 315 -16.37 -0.52 -22.62
CA ASP A 315 -16.79 0.72 -21.95
C ASP A 315 -18.32 0.82 -21.81
N ILE A 316 -19.04 0.22 -22.75
CA ILE A 316 -20.51 0.17 -22.76
C ILE A 316 -21.08 -1.16 -22.22
N ASN A 317 -20.24 -2.02 -21.64
CA ASN A 317 -20.71 -3.29 -21.07
C ASN A 317 -21.52 -3.05 -19.78
N PRO A 318 -22.83 -3.37 -19.75
CA PRO A 318 -23.66 -3.11 -18.57
C PRO A 318 -23.36 -4.04 -17.38
N LYS A 319 -22.62 -5.14 -17.60
CA LYS A 319 -22.24 -6.07 -16.53
C LYS A 319 -21.22 -5.47 -15.55
N ASP A 320 -20.37 -4.57 -16.03
CA ASP A 320 -19.34 -3.91 -15.22
C ASP A 320 -19.88 -2.58 -14.66
N ARG A 321 -20.70 -2.68 -13.61
CA ARG A 321 -21.44 -1.54 -13.02
C ARG A 321 -20.56 -0.57 -12.21
N GLN A 322 -19.31 -0.94 -11.94
CA GLN A 322 -18.37 -0.18 -11.11
C GLN A 322 -17.24 0.48 -11.93
N ASN A 323 -17.28 0.36 -13.26
CA ASN A 323 -16.27 0.95 -14.14
C ASN A 323 -16.39 2.48 -14.26
N PHE A 324 -15.73 3.18 -13.34
CA PHE A 324 -15.71 4.64 -13.39
C PHE A 324 -14.90 5.20 -14.57
N SER A 325 -13.87 4.49 -15.03
CA SER A 325 -13.09 4.92 -16.21
C SER A 325 -13.97 5.01 -17.46
N SER A 326 -14.85 4.03 -17.66
CA SER A 326 -15.83 4.07 -18.74
C SER A 326 -16.86 5.18 -18.56
N CYS A 327 -17.22 5.54 -17.32
CA CYS A 327 -18.06 6.72 -17.06
C CYS A 327 -17.43 7.99 -17.62
N LEU A 328 -16.15 8.24 -17.29
CA LEU A 328 -15.42 9.44 -17.72
C LEU A 328 -15.33 9.55 -19.25
N LYS A 329 -15.11 8.42 -19.94
CA LYS A 329 -15.07 8.39 -21.40
C LYS A 329 -16.43 8.70 -22.02
N LEU A 330 -17.50 8.11 -21.47
CA LEU A 330 -18.87 8.32 -21.96
C LEU A 330 -19.32 9.77 -21.77
N THR A 331 -18.88 10.43 -20.69
CA THR A 331 -19.16 11.85 -20.43
C THR A 331 -18.12 12.78 -21.07
N SER A 332 -17.20 12.27 -21.89
CA SER A 332 -16.16 13.09 -22.48
C SER A 332 -16.71 14.04 -23.54
N ARG A 333 -16.08 15.21 -23.67
CA ARG A 333 -16.45 16.21 -24.67
C ARG A 333 -16.38 15.67 -26.10
N LEU A 334 -15.46 14.73 -26.37
CA LEU A 334 -15.33 14.09 -27.68
C LEU A 334 -16.61 13.37 -28.09
N ILE A 335 -17.17 12.56 -27.18
CA ILE A 335 -18.42 11.83 -27.43
C ILE A 335 -19.59 12.80 -27.64
N TYR A 336 -19.69 13.84 -26.81
CA TYR A 336 -20.72 14.87 -26.98
C TYR A 336 -20.67 15.55 -28.36
N LEU A 337 -19.48 15.93 -28.82
CA LEU A 337 -19.32 16.58 -30.13
C LEU A 337 -19.75 15.67 -31.28
N LYS A 338 -19.45 14.36 -31.20
CA LYS A 338 -19.86 13.39 -32.22
C LYS A 338 -21.38 13.17 -32.23
N PHE A 339 -22.00 13.09 -31.06
CA PHE A 339 -23.47 13.08 -30.96
C PHE A 339 -24.09 14.30 -31.63
N LYS A 340 -23.54 15.49 -31.37
CA LYS A 340 -24.02 16.73 -31.97
C LYS A 340 -23.91 16.72 -33.50
N MET A 341 -22.80 16.22 -34.05
CA MET A 341 -22.61 16.11 -35.51
C MET A 341 -23.61 15.17 -36.17
N ILE A 342 -23.86 13.99 -35.56
CA ILE A 342 -24.85 13.03 -36.08
C ILE A 342 -26.26 13.64 -36.07
N ILE A 343 -26.65 14.29 -34.96
CA ILE A 343 -27.97 14.93 -34.85
C ILE A 343 -28.13 16.07 -35.86
N MET A 344 -27.07 16.84 -36.12
CA MET A 344 -27.12 17.90 -37.14
C MET A 344 -27.28 17.31 -38.55
N ALA A 345 -26.54 16.26 -38.89
CA ALA A 345 -26.65 15.58 -40.18
C ALA A 345 -28.03 14.94 -40.40
N LEU A 346 -28.67 14.43 -39.35
CA LEU A 346 -30.02 13.84 -39.42
C LEU A 346 -31.16 14.87 -39.51
N LYS A 347 -30.90 16.14 -39.15
CA LYS A 347 -31.90 17.23 -39.26
C LYS A 347 -31.87 17.95 -40.61
N GLU A 348 -30.83 17.74 -41.40
CA GLU A 348 -30.68 18.29 -42.76
C GLU A 348 -31.20 17.34 -43.85
N LEU A 349 -31.60 16.12 -43.46
CA LEU A 349 -32.38 15.17 -44.24
C LEU A 349 -33.86 15.28 -43.89
#